data_AF-A0A0A1X794-F1
#
_entry.id   AF-A0A0A1X794-F1
#
_cell.length_a   1.000
_cell.length_b   1.000
_cell.length_c   1.000
_cell.angle_alpha   90.00
_cell.angle_beta   90.00
_cell.angle_gamma   90.00
#
_symmetry.space_group_name_H-M   'P 1'
#
loop_
_entity.id
_entity.type
_entity.pdbx_description
1 polymer ?
#
loop_
_entity_poly.entity_id
_entity_poly.type
_entity_poly.pdbx_seq_one_letter_code
_entity_poly.pdbx_strand_id
1 'polypeptide(L)'
;MADKKNLLLLFDRPTEPVFMEKGRAAVFDVPDKFLTDRYRPIGNEVQSRFGEKAEQRIPVRDISIPDLRLPMSLPRDAQFSLFIPAHRRIAGRLIDIFMGVRSVDDLQSVAVYARDRVNPYLFNYALSVALLHRPDTKGLDLPSFAQNFPDKFVDSQVFRK
;
A
#
# COMPACT_ATOMS: atom_id res chain seq x y z
N MET A 1 -0.29 1.19 -19.72
CA MET A 1 -1.46 1.23 -18.83
C MET A 1 -1.21 0.20 -17.76
N ALA A 2 -1.24 0.59 -16.49
CA ALA A 2 -0.94 -0.30 -15.37
C ALA A 2 -1.91 -1.49 -15.36
N ASP A 3 -1.39 -2.70 -15.16
CA ASP A 3 -2.25 -3.85 -14.90
C ASP A 3 -2.90 -3.66 -13.53
N LYS A 4 -4.24 -3.58 -13.50
CA LYS A 4 -5.00 -3.45 -12.25
C LYS A 4 -4.71 -4.57 -11.24
N LYS A 5 -4.23 -5.74 -11.70
CA LYS A 5 -3.79 -6.83 -10.80
C LYS A 5 -2.57 -6.46 -9.96
N ASN A 6 -1.73 -5.52 -10.43
CA ASN A 6 -0.59 -5.03 -9.65
C ASN A 6 -1.04 -4.38 -8.33
N LEU A 7 -2.25 -3.81 -8.27
CA LEU A 7 -2.79 -3.24 -7.04
C LEU A 7 -2.96 -4.30 -5.94
N LEU A 8 -3.13 -5.57 -6.32
CA LEU A 8 -3.25 -6.67 -5.36
C LEU A 8 -1.92 -6.96 -4.64
N LEU A 9 -0.78 -6.68 -5.29
CA LEU A 9 0.54 -6.85 -4.68
C LEU A 9 0.78 -5.87 -3.52
N LEU A 10 0.03 -4.76 -3.46
CA LEU A 10 0.14 -3.79 -2.37
C LEU A 10 -0.40 -4.31 -1.03
N PHE A 11 -1.19 -5.39 -1.04
CA PHE A 11 -1.66 -6.07 0.16
C PHE A 11 -0.62 -7.04 0.74
N ASP A 12 0.33 -7.47 -0.08
CA ASP A 12 1.36 -8.41 0.35
C ASP A 12 2.33 -7.75 1.34
N ARG A 13 2.67 -8.50 2.40
CA ARG A 13 3.57 -8.11 3.50
C ARG A 13 3.40 -6.64 3.93
N PRO A 14 2.27 -6.29 4.60
CA PRO A 14 1.84 -4.90 4.79
C PRO A 14 2.83 -3.98 5.52
N THR A 15 3.75 -4.55 6.29
CA THR A 15 4.75 -3.81 7.09
C THR A 15 6.10 -3.67 6.39
N GLU A 16 6.38 -4.48 5.38
CA GLU A 16 7.59 -4.35 4.56
C GLU A 16 7.44 -3.20 3.57
N PRO A 17 8.44 -2.33 3.38
CA PRO A 17 8.41 -1.25 2.38
C PRO A 17 8.01 -1.72 0.97
N VAL A 18 7.43 -0.80 0.18
CA VAL A 18 6.85 -1.11 -1.13
C VAL A 18 7.89 -1.41 -2.21
N PHE A 19 9.11 -0.88 -2.05
CA PHE A 19 10.24 -1.12 -2.95
C PHE A 19 10.90 -2.50 -2.76
N MET A 20 10.51 -3.26 -1.74
CA MET A 20 10.93 -4.65 -1.58
C MET A 20 10.09 -5.57 -2.47
N GLU A 21 10.57 -6.79 -2.69
CA GLU A 21 9.85 -7.81 -3.46
C GLU A 21 8.45 -8.10 -2.88
N LYS A 22 7.47 -8.19 -3.77
CA LYS A 22 6.07 -8.54 -3.50
C LYS A 22 5.64 -9.74 -4.33
N GLY A 23 4.77 -10.56 -3.76
CA GLY A 23 4.27 -11.76 -4.41
C GLY A 23 5.39 -12.74 -4.77
N ARG A 24 5.43 -13.17 -6.04
CA ARG A 24 6.36 -14.20 -6.50
C ARG A 24 7.75 -13.71 -6.91
N ALA A 25 7.93 -12.41 -7.18
CA ALA A 25 9.22 -11.70 -7.41
C ALA A 25 8.99 -10.33 -8.09
N ALA A 26 7.91 -9.61 -7.74
CA ALA A 26 7.60 -8.32 -8.34
C ALA A 26 8.13 -7.16 -7.49
N VAL A 27 8.72 -6.14 -8.11
CA VAL A 27 9.19 -4.94 -7.42
C VAL A 27 8.60 -3.69 -8.05
N PHE A 28 8.12 -2.77 -7.22
CA PHE A 28 7.69 -1.45 -7.67
C PHE A 28 8.90 -0.54 -7.85
N ASP A 29 9.09 -0.05 -9.07
CA ASP A 29 10.13 0.93 -9.40
C ASP A 29 9.63 2.31 -8.99
N VAL A 30 10.04 2.73 -7.78
CA VAL A 30 9.54 3.94 -7.13
C VAL A 30 10.48 5.12 -7.33
N PRO A 31 9.96 6.32 -7.68
CA PRO A 31 10.76 7.54 -7.69
C PRO A 31 11.36 7.83 -6.30
N ASP A 32 12.56 8.41 -6.25
CA ASP A 32 13.27 8.70 -4.98
C ASP A 32 12.45 9.54 -3.99
N LYS A 33 11.60 10.45 -4.52
CA LYS A 33 10.69 11.27 -3.71
C LYS A 33 9.61 10.46 -2.98
N PHE A 34 9.35 9.21 -3.40
CA PHE A 34 8.40 8.31 -2.74
C PHE A 34 9.06 7.55 -1.60
N LEU A 35 10.39 7.50 -1.52
CA LEU A 35 11.09 6.95 -0.37
C LEU A 35 10.79 7.80 0.88
N THR A 36 10.58 7.14 2.01
CA THR A 36 10.46 7.81 3.30
C THR A 36 11.81 8.40 3.70
N ASP A 37 11.81 9.35 4.64
CA ASP A 37 13.04 10.07 5.02
C ASP A 37 14.15 9.13 5.53
N ARG A 38 13.78 7.98 6.08
CA ARG A 38 14.71 6.91 6.49
C ARG A 38 15.48 6.29 5.32
N TYR A 39 14.82 6.10 4.18
CA TYR A 39 15.39 5.39 3.03
C TYR A 39 15.92 6.32 1.94
N ARG A 40 15.54 7.60 1.93
CA ARG A 40 16.02 8.58 0.95
C ARG A 40 17.56 8.65 0.84
N PRO A 41 18.35 8.61 1.94
CA PRO A 41 19.81 8.64 1.84
C PRO A 41 20.43 7.41 1.18
N ILE A 42 19.72 6.27 1.21
CA ILE A 42 20.19 4.97 0.70
C ILE A 42 19.38 4.49 -0.52
N GLY A 43 18.69 5.41 -1.21
CA GLY A 43 17.75 5.07 -2.29
C GLY A 43 18.40 4.24 -3.41
N ASN A 44 19.58 4.66 -3.88
CA ASN A 44 20.31 3.96 -4.93
C ASN A 44 20.66 2.51 -4.52
N GLU A 45 21.16 2.31 -3.29
CA GLU A 45 21.54 0.98 -2.81
C GLU A 45 20.31 0.07 -2.66
N VAL A 46 19.21 0.61 -2.16
CA VAL A 46 17.94 -0.10 -2.02
C VAL A 46 17.41 -0.53 -3.40
N GLN A 47 17.39 0.39 -4.37
CA GLN A 47 16.94 0.08 -5.74
C GLN A 47 17.84 -0.96 -6.41
N SER A 48 19.16 -0.87 -6.28
CA SER A 48 20.08 -1.88 -6.83
C SER A 48 19.84 -3.26 -6.19
N ARG A 49 19.76 -3.34 -4.85
CA ARG A 49 19.63 -4.62 -4.13
C ARG A 49 18.33 -5.36 -4.44
N PHE A 50 17.20 -4.66 -4.51
CA PHE A 50 15.89 -5.30 -4.74
C PHE A 50 15.51 -5.33 -6.22
N GLY A 51 16.03 -4.41 -7.03
CA GLY A 51 15.73 -4.34 -8.46
C GLY A 51 16.45 -5.42 -9.29
N GLU A 52 17.68 -5.81 -8.95
CA GLU A 52 18.47 -6.78 -9.72
C GLU A 52 17.93 -8.21 -9.68
N LYS A 53 17.25 -8.59 -8.59
CA LYS A 53 16.70 -9.94 -8.40
C LYS A 53 15.24 -10.09 -8.82
N ALA A 54 14.57 -8.98 -9.17
CA ALA A 54 13.16 -8.98 -9.50
C ALA A 54 12.90 -9.57 -10.90
N GLU A 55 12.00 -10.56 -10.98
CA GLU A 55 11.53 -11.10 -12.27
C GLU A 55 10.61 -10.10 -12.98
N GLN A 56 9.86 -9.30 -12.21
CA GLN A 56 8.93 -8.31 -12.73
C GLN A 56 9.17 -6.94 -12.10
N ARG A 57 9.42 -5.93 -12.93
CA ARG A 57 9.50 -4.52 -12.51
C ARG A 57 8.22 -3.78 -12.89
N ILE A 58 7.57 -3.19 -11.90
CA ILE A 58 6.32 -2.46 -12.06
C ILE A 58 6.63 -0.96 -12.00
N PRO A 59 6.59 -0.23 -13.13
CA PRO A 59 6.90 1.19 -13.14
C PRO A 59 5.85 1.98 -12.37
N VAL A 60 6.28 2.89 -11.51
CA VAL A 60 5.40 3.82 -10.79
C VAL A 60 5.52 5.20 -11.40
N ARG A 61 4.39 5.76 -11.85
CA ARG A 61 4.38 7.08 -12.46
C ARG A 61 4.69 8.14 -11.42
N ASP A 62 5.55 9.07 -11.79
CA ASP A 62 5.71 10.32 -11.06
C ASP A 62 4.41 11.14 -11.18
N ILE A 63 3.78 11.42 -10.04
CA ILE A 63 2.56 12.23 -9.94
C ILE A 63 2.71 13.34 -8.90
N SER A 64 1.82 14.32 -8.94
CA SER A 64 1.61 15.26 -7.85
C SER A 64 1.09 14.52 -6.62
N ILE A 65 1.83 14.62 -5.51
CA ILE A 65 1.52 13.92 -4.27
C ILE A 65 0.24 14.53 -3.65
N PRO A 66 -0.81 13.72 -3.36
CA PRO A 66 -1.99 14.21 -2.67
C PRO A 66 -1.69 14.51 -1.20
N ASP A 67 -2.51 15.39 -0.59
CA ASP A 67 -2.39 15.71 0.83
C ASP A 67 -2.80 14.52 1.71
N LEU A 68 -1.80 13.82 2.26
CA LEU A 68 -1.96 12.70 3.18
C LEU A 68 -1.83 13.08 4.66
N ARG A 69 -1.79 14.37 5.03
CA ARG A 69 -1.57 14.78 6.43
C ARG A 69 -2.57 14.14 7.40
N LEU A 70 -3.85 14.10 7.06
CA LEU A 70 -4.88 13.47 7.89
C LEU A 70 -4.74 11.93 7.93
N PRO A 71 -4.64 11.21 6.79
CA PRO A 71 -4.31 9.77 6.79
C PRO A 71 -3.05 9.39 7.58
N MET A 72 -2.03 10.25 7.57
CA MET A 72 -0.76 10.06 8.27
C MET A 72 -0.83 10.41 9.76
N SER A 73 -1.94 10.98 10.26
CA SER A 73 -2.08 11.32 11.67
C SER A 73 -2.27 10.09 12.57
N LEU A 74 -2.61 8.92 11.99
CA LEU A 74 -2.66 7.64 12.70
C LEU A 74 -1.28 6.98 12.63
N PRO A 75 -0.58 6.74 13.76
CA PRO A 75 0.73 6.10 13.74
C PRO A 75 0.72 4.73 13.07
N ARG A 76 1.84 4.35 12.45
CA ARG A 76 1.98 3.10 11.70
C ARG A 76 1.83 1.84 12.55
N ASP A 77 2.25 1.93 13.80
CA ASP A 77 2.23 0.87 14.81
C ASP A 77 0.94 0.85 15.65
N ALA A 78 0.07 1.85 15.48
CA ALA A 78 -1.21 1.90 16.18
C ALA A 78 -2.23 0.89 15.66
N GLN A 79 -3.21 0.55 16.51
CA GLN A 79 -4.39 -0.20 16.08
C GLN A 79 -5.36 0.69 15.30
N PHE A 80 -6.04 0.09 14.33
CA PHE A 80 -7.11 0.74 13.57
C PHE A 80 -8.45 0.06 13.87
N SER A 81 -9.52 0.85 13.93
CA SER A 81 -10.88 0.35 14.20
C SER A 81 -11.91 1.35 13.70
N LEU A 82 -12.88 0.87 12.92
CA LEU A 82 -14.00 1.68 12.43
C LEU A 82 -15.01 2.05 13.52
N PHE A 83 -14.93 1.44 14.71
CA PHE A 83 -15.77 1.85 15.84
C PHE A 83 -15.32 3.18 16.44
N ILE A 84 -14.09 3.62 16.16
CA ILE A 84 -13.54 4.88 16.65
C ILE A 84 -13.90 5.99 15.63
N PRO A 85 -14.66 7.04 16.01
CA PRO A 85 -15.07 8.10 15.09
C PRO A 85 -13.92 8.84 14.42
N ALA A 86 -12.79 9.01 15.11
CA ALA A 86 -11.59 9.60 14.52
C ALA A 86 -11.01 8.74 13.39
N HIS A 87 -10.89 7.42 13.60
CA HIS A 87 -10.40 6.49 12.60
C HIS A 87 -11.30 6.43 11.36
N ARG A 88 -12.63 6.50 11.53
CA ARG A 88 -13.57 6.58 10.40
C ARG A 88 -13.32 7.82 9.52
N ARG A 89 -13.10 8.98 10.15
CA ARG A 89 -12.80 10.23 9.42
C ARG A 89 -11.49 10.13 8.64
N ILE A 90 -10.46 9.56 9.26
CA ILE A 90 -9.16 9.30 8.63
C ILE A 90 -9.30 8.34 7.44
N ALA A 91 -10.03 7.23 7.61
CA ALA A 91 -10.32 6.26 6.55
C ALA A 91 -11.11 6.86 5.39
N GLY A 92 -12.17 7.62 5.69
CA GLY A 92 -12.96 8.33 4.69
C GLY A 92 -12.10 9.23 3.81
N ARG A 93 -11.20 10.02 4.41
CA ARG A 93 -10.28 10.87 3.65
C ARG A 93 -9.36 10.08 2.71
N LEU A 94 -8.81 8.96 3.17
CA LEU A 94 -7.93 8.13 2.33
C LEU A 94 -8.72 7.46 1.20
N ILE A 95 -9.95 7.02 1.46
CA ILE A 95 -10.87 6.48 0.45
C ILE A 95 -11.20 7.55 -0.59
N ASP A 96 -11.56 8.76 -0.18
CA ASP A 96 -11.87 9.87 -1.09
C ASP A 96 -10.71 10.16 -2.05
N ILE A 97 -9.47 10.12 -1.54
CA ILE A 97 -8.26 10.28 -2.36
C ILE A 97 -8.15 9.15 -3.39
N PHE A 98 -8.31 7.89 -2.99
CA PHE A 98 -8.25 6.74 -3.92
C PHE A 98 -9.42 6.70 -4.90
N MET A 99 -10.60 7.20 -4.53
CA MET A 99 -11.75 7.30 -5.43
C MET A 99 -11.62 8.48 -6.40
N GLY A 100 -10.97 9.57 -5.98
CA GLY A 100 -10.84 10.81 -6.77
C GLY A 100 -9.79 10.78 -7.88
N VAL A 101 -8.89 9.78 -7.93
CA VAL A 101 -7.92 9.65 -9.03
C VAL A 101 -8.57 9.16 -10.32
N ARG A 102 -8.02 9.60 -11.46
CA ARG A 102 -8.66 9.45 -12.78
C ARG A 102 -8.47 8.09 -13.41
N SER A 103 -7.39 7.38 -13.07
CA SER A 103 -7.00 6.13 -13.71
C SER A 103 -6.40 5.13 -12.73
N VAL A 104 -6.35 3.86 -13.14
CA VAL A 104 -5.65 2.77 -12.42
C VAL A 104 -4.17 3.10 -12.24
N ASP A 105 -3.52 3.70 -13.24
CA ASP A 105 -2.12 4.14 -13.15
C ASP A 105 -1.94 5.20 -12.05
N ASP A 106 -2.81 6.21 -11.99
CA ASP A 106 -2.78 7.25 -10.95
C ASP A 106 -3.06 6.63 -9.57
N LEU A 107 -4.02 5.70 -9.49
CA LEU A 107 -4.31 4.95 -8.27
C LEU A 107 -3.11 4.15 -7.79
N GLN A 108 -2.41 3.45 -8.69
CA GLN A 108 -1.20 2.70 -8.35
C GLN A 108 -0.15 3.63 -7.76
N SER A 109 0.13 4.76 -8.40
CA SER A 109 1.12 5.72 -7.89
C SER A 109 0.74 6.32 -6.53
N VAL A 110 -0.51 6.73 -6.34
CA VAL A 110 -0.97 7.26 -5.05
C VAL A 110 -0.95 6.18 -3.97
N ALA A 111 -1.39 4.96 -4.28
CA ALA A 111 -1.42 3.85 -3.34
C ALA A 111 -0.01 3.43 -2.92
N VAL A 112 0.93 3.32 -3.87
CA VAL A 112 2.36 3.06 -3.59
C VAL A 112 2.93 4.14 -2.67
N TYR A 113 2.67 5.42 -2.93
CA TYR A 113 3.15 6.51 -2.09
C TYR A 113 2.59 6.45 -0.65
N ALA A 114 1.29 6.19 -0.52
CA ALA A 114 0.60 6.11 0.75
C ALA A 114 1.01 4.87 1.56
N ARG A 115 1.28 3.73 0.88
CA ARG A 115 1.50 2.42 1.47
C ARG A 115 2.59 2.38 2.54
N ASP A 116 3.62 3.21 2.41
CA ASP A 116 4.77 3.27 3.33
C ASP A 116 4.68 4.42 4.35
N ARG A 117 3.60 5.22 4.32
CA ARG A 117 3.39 6.40 5.19
C ARG A 117 2.22 6.28 6.13
N VAL A 118 1.14 5.63 5.70
CA VAL A 118 -0.08 5.49 6.50
C VAL A 118 -0.08 4.16 7.27
N ASN A 119 -0.93 4.06 8.29
CA ASN A 119 -1.11 2.82 9.06
C ASN A 119 -1.49 1.62 8.16
N PRO A 120 -0.85 0.44 8.29
CA PRO A 120 -1.09 -0.69 7.39
C PRO A 120 -2.53 -1.22 7.38
N TYR A 121 -3.21 -1.22 8.54
CA TYR A 121 -4.61 -1.65 8.63
C TYR A 121 -5.55 -0.64 7.95
N LEU A 122 -5.31 0.65 8.20
CA LEU A 122 -6.01 1.75 7.55
C LEU A 122 -5.83 1.69 6.02
N PHE A 123 -4.59 1.48 5.56
CA PHE A 123 -4.26 1.36 4.13
C PHE A 123 -5.02 0.21 3.49
N ASN A 124 -4.92 -0.99 4.08
CA ASN A 124 -5.57 -2.19 3.57
C ASN A 124 -7.09 -1.98 3.48
N TYR A 125 -7.72 -1.45 4.52
CA TYR A 125 -9.14 -1.14 4.52
C TYR A 125 -9.52 -0.14 3.43
N ALA A 126 -8.85 1.01 3.38
CA ALA A 126 -9.19 2.09 2.44
C ALA A 126 -8.98 1.66 0.98
N LEU A 127 -7.88 0.96 0.68
CA LEU A 127 -7.61 0.44 -0.65
C LEU A 127 -8.64 -0.62 -1.03
N SER A 128 -8.99 -1.55 -0.13
CA SER A 128 -10.03 -2.57 -0.39
C SER A 128 -11.36 -1.93 -0.75
N VAL A 129 -11.80 -0.91 0.00
CA VAL A 129 -13.03 -0.16 -0.30
C VAL A 129 -12.94 0.48 -1.69
N ALA A 130 -11.84 1.17 -2.00
CA ALA A 130 -11.67 1.81 -3.30
C ALA A 130 -11.72 0.79 -4.46
N LEU A 131 -11.00 -0.33 -4.35
CA LEU A 131 -10.97 -1.37 -5.39
C LEU A 131 -12.34 -2.03 -5.62
N LEU A 132 -13.16 -2.17 -4.57
CA LEU A 132 -14.51 -2.72 -4.68
C LEU A 132 -15.48 -1.76 -5.35
N HIS A 133 -15.30 -0.44 -5.18
CA HIS A 133 -16.27 0.57 -5.62
C HIS A 133 -15.92 1.22 -6.96
N ARG A 134 -14.64 1.31 -7.33
CA ARG A 134 -14.27 1.90 -8.63
C ARG A 134 -14.70 1.01 -9.81
N PRO A 135 -15.14 1.61 -10.93
CA PRO A 135 -15.55 0.85 -12.11
C PRO A 135 -14.37 0.22 -12.87
N ASP A 136 -13.20 0.88 -12.85
CA ASP A 136 -11.98 0.44 -13.56
C ASP A 136 -11.22 -0.69 -12.84
N THR A 137 -11.60 -1.02 -11.60
CA THR A 137 -11.01 -2.10 -10.78
C THR A 137 -11.93 -3.29 -10.58
N LYS A 138 -13.09 -3.34 -11.27
CA LYS A 138 -14.02 -4.49 -11.19
C LYS A 138 -13.37 -5.80 -11.64
N GLY A 139 -13.79 -6.91 -11.05
CA GLY A 139 -13.24 -8.25 -11.33
C GLY A 139 -11.84 -8.48 -10.74
N LEU A 140 -11.42 -7.66 -9.78
CA LEU A 140 -10.29 -7.97 -8.92
C LEU A 140 -10.77 -8.77 -7.70
N ASP A 141 -10.13 -9.92 -7.47
CA ASP A 141 -10.35 -10.72 -6.28
C ASP A 141 -9.41 -10.23 -5.17
N LEU A 142 -9.99 -9.59 -4.16
CA LEU A 142 -9.20 -9.09 -3.04
C LEU A 142 -8.65 -10.26 -2.22
N PRO A 143 -7.36 -10.22 -1.82
CA PRO A 143 -6.79 -11.23 -0.94
C PRO A 143 -7.52 -11.25 0.39
N SER A 144 -7.62 -12.44 0.99
CA SER A 144 -8.29 -12.58 2.28
C SER A 144 -7.55 -11.75 3.34
N PHE A 145 -8.30 -11.05 4.17
CA PHE A 145 -7.72 -10.24 5.24
C PHE A 145 -6.89 -11.09 6.21
N ALA A 146 -7.27 -12.35 6.43
CA ALA A 146 -6.51 -13.30 7.26
C ALA A 146 -5.16 -13.71 6.65
N GLN A 147 -4.99 -13.63 5.32
CA GLN A 147 -3.69 -13.86 4.67
C GLN A 147 -2.74 -12.69 4.89
N ASN A 148 -3.28 -11.46 4.92
CA ASN A 148 -2.48 -10.24 5.06
C ASN A 148 -2.15 -9.91 6.54
N PHE A 149 -3.07 -10.20 7.45
CA PHE A 149 -2.93 -9.95 8.90
C PHE A 149 -3.31 -11.20 9.71
N PRO A 150 -2.52 -12.29 9.59
CA PRO A 150 -2.84 -13.55 10.23
C PRO A 150 -2.82 -13.47 11.76
N ASP A 151 -2.07 -12.52 12.34
CA ASP A 151 -2.01 -12.26 13.80
C ASP A 151 -3.36 -11.92 14.43
N LYS A 152 -4.35 -11.50 13.62
CA LYS A 152 -5.72 -11.24 14.08
C LYS A 152 -6.60 -12.48 14.17
N PHE A 153 -6.14 -13.62 13.65
CA PHE A 153 -6.94 -14.84 13.48
C PHE A 153 -6.32 -16.10 14.06
N VAL A 154 -5.02 -16.10 14.34
CA VAL A 154 -4.33 -17.25 14.93
C VAL A 154 -3.53 -16.85 16.17
N ASP A 155 -3.22 -17.83 17.01
CA ASP A 155 -2.45 -17.60 18.23
C ASP A 155 -1.06 -17.03 17.90
N SER A 156 -0.64 -16.03 18.68
CA SER A 156 0.70 -15.44 18.61
C SER A 156 1.85 -16.47 18.66
N GLN A 157 1.64 -17.63 19.29
CA GLN A 157 2.63 -18.70 19.36
C GLN A 157 2.98 -19.30 18.00
N VAL A 158 2.09 -19.19 17.01
CA VAL A 158 2.35 -19.66 15.63
C VAL A 158 3.53 -18.91 15.00
N PHE A 159 3.73 -17.64 15.34
CA PHE A 159 4.78 -16.78 14.77
C PHE A 159 6.09 -16.77 15.55
N ARG A 160 6.14 -17.41 16.73
CA ARG A 160 7.32 -17.40 17.62
C ARG A 160 8.31 -18.54 17.35
N LYS A 161 8.03 -19.40 16.37
CA LYS A 161 8.89 -20.55 16.02
C LYS A 161 10.06 -20.15 15.14
#